data_AF-A0A345DM19-F1
#
_entry.id   AF-A0A345DM19-F1
#
_cell.length_a   1.000
_cell.length_b   1.000
_cell.length_c   1.000
_cell.angle_alpha   90.00
_cell.angle_beta   90.00
_cell.angle_gamma   90.00
#
_symmetry.space_group_name_H-M   'P 1'
#
loop_
_entity.id
_entity.type
_entity.pdbx_description
1 polymer ?
#
loop_
_entity_poly.entity_id
_entity_poly.type
_entity_poly.pdbx_seq_one_letter_code
_entity_poly.pdbx_strand_id
1 'polypeptide(L)'
;MIISIEENKLSFNKDFLDNITIEIALKLLGEIGKKIKWEKVTISYTPDSSKYIDIPEFSEEYRYQVWLSPTNRKGAEGMLWLEPPYFTGTKENKTLSKHQATCFIDDIDKTPYSIALYSASGRVYLTNGSEGSNIPINSVWVLRQEV
;
A
#
# COMPACT_ATOMS: atom_id res chain seq x y z
N MET A 1 21.15 -4.70 -21.43
CA MET A 1 21.12 -4.15 -20.06
C MET A 1 20.11 -4.96 -19.27
N ILE A 2 20.54 -5.81 -18.35
CA ILE A 2 19.64 -6.58 -17.49
C ILE A 2 19.85 -6.07 -16.08
N ILE A 3 18.88 -5.30 -15.59
CA ILE A 3 18.76 -4.95 -14.18
C ILE A 3 17.72 -5.94 -13.64
N SER A 4 18.15 -6.88 -12.80
CA SER A 4 17.23 -7.77 -12.09
C SER A 4 17.12 -7.31 -10.65
N ILE A 5 15.89 -7.12 -10.17
CA ILE A 5 15.56 -6.85 -8.78
C ILE A 5 14.79 -8.07 -8.29
N GLU A 6 15.50 -9.04 -7.70
CA GLU A 6 14.94 -10.17 -6.98
C GLU A 6 15.25 -9.99 -5.49
N GLU A 7 14.27 -10.21 -4.60
CA GLU A 7 14.47 -10.27 -3.15
C GLU A 7 15.24 -9.08 -2.53
N ASN A 8 15.00 -7.85 -3.01
CA ASN A 8 15.73 -6.63 -2.59
C ASN A 8 17.25 -6.65 -2.86
N LYS A 9 17.76 -7.54 -3.72
CA LYS A 9 19.17 -7.56 -4.15
C LYS A 9 19.30 -7.02 -5.56
N LEU A 10 20.15 -6.01 -5.72
CA LEU A 10 20.61 -5.57 -7.03
C LEU A 10 21.90 -6.29 -7.40
N SER A 11 21.92 -6.81 -8.63
CA SER A 11 23.13 -7.30 -9.28
C SER A 11 23.39 -6.51 -10.55
N PHE A 12 24.64 -6.08 -10.73
CA PHE A 12 25.12 -5.42 -11.95
C PHE A 12 26.10 -6.35 -12.66
N ASN A 13 26.02 -6.41 -14.00
CA ASN A 13 27.04 -7.09 -14.79
C ASN A 13 28.36 -6.27 -14.72
N LYS A 14 29.49 -6.96 -14.62
CA LYS A 14 30.83 -6.37 -14.57
C LYS A 14 31.14 -5.51 -15.80
N ASP A 15 30.73 -5.98 -16.99
CA ASP A 15 30.93 -5.24 -18.26
C ASP A 15 30.20 -3.88 -18.32
N PHE A 16 29.14 -3.74 -17.50
CA PHE A 16 28.38 -2.50 -17.39
C PHE A 16 29.06 -1.48 -16.48
N LEU A 17 29.70 -1.93 -15.40
CA LEU A 17 30.44 -1.06 -14.48
C LEU A 17 31.68 -0.46 -15.16
N ASP A 18 32.33 -1.22 -16.05
CA ASP A 18 33.55 -0.80 -16.73
C ASP A 18 33.32 0.29 -17.80
N ASN A 19 32.07 0.50 -18.25
CA ASN A 19 31.71 1.43 -19.33
C ASN A 19 30.82 2.61 -18.88
N ILE A 20 30.61 2.78 -17.58
CA ILE A 20 29.73 3.82 -17.02
C ILE A 20 30.49 5.10 -16.72
N THR A 21 29.97 6.25 -17.16
CA THR A 21 30.43 7.56 -16.71
C THR A 21 29.79 7.92 -15.37
N ILE A 22 30.44 8.82 -14.60
CA ILE A 22 29.94 9.26 -13.27
C ILE A 22 28.51 9.83 -13.37
N GLU A 23 28.18 10.56 -14.44
CA GLU A 23 26.85 11.12 -14.66
C GLU A 23 25.78 10.04 -14.87
N ILE A 24 26.11 9.02 -15.66
CA ILE A 24 25.22 7.86 -15.90
C ILE A 24 25.06 7.05 -14.61
N ALA A 25 26.13 6.86 -13.84
CA ALA A 25 26.08 6.19 -12.54
C ALA A 25 25.12 6.88 -11.57
N LEU A 26 25.21 8.21 -11.46
CA LEU A 26 24.37 9.00 -10.57
C LEU A 26 22.90 8.96 -10.99
N LYS A 27 22.62 9.04 -12.30
CA LYS A 27 21.26 8.94 -12.84
C LYS A 27 20.64 7.57 -12.54
N LEU A 28 21.38 6.49 -12.78
CA LEU A 28 20.94 5.12 -12.49
C LEU A 28 20.71 4.91 -10.99
N LEU A 29 21.61 5.38 -10.12
CA LEU A 29 21.43 5.32 -8.67
C LEU A 29 20.18 6.09 -8.23
N GLY A 30 19.88 7.22 -8.87
CA GLY A 30 18.65 7.97 -8.63
C GLY A 30 17.40 7.20 -9.03
N GLU A 31 17.36 6.64 -10.24
CA GLU A 31 16.23 5.85 -10.75
C GLU A 31 16.01 4.57 -9.93
N ILE A 32 17.08 3.87 -9.58
CA ILE A 32 17.05 2.69 -8.71
C ILE A 32 16.61 3.06 -7.29
N GLY A 33 17.10 4.18 -6.76
CA GLY A 33 16.73 4.69 -5.44
C GLY A 33 15.22 4.90 -5.33
N LYS A 34 14.58 5.43 -6.38
CA LYS A 34 13.11 5.60 -6.43
C LYS A 34 12.35 4.27 -6.40
N LYS A 35 12.86 3.25 -7.09
CA LYS A 35 12.27 1.90 -7.13
C LYS A 35 12.47 1.08 -5.86
N ILE A 36 13.42 1.43 -4.98
CA ILE A 36 13.68 0.71 -3.72
C ILE A 36 13.06 1.42 -2.51
N LYS A 37 12.97 2.75 -2.55
CA LYS A 37 12.58 3.56 -1.41
C LYS A 37 11.06 3.57 -1.22
N TRP A 38 10.63 3.27 0.00
CA TRP A 38 9.27 3.53 0.44
C TRP A 38 9.14 4.99 0.89
N GLU A 39 8.14 5.68 0.36
CA GLU A 39 7.83 7.07 0.68
C GLU A 39 6.53 7.15 1.50
N LYS A 40 6.54 7.96 2.55
CA LYS A 40 5.34 8.19 3.36
C LYS A 40 4.34 9.04 2.58
N VAL A 41 3.10 8.57 2.50
CA VAL A 41 1.99 9.31 1.90
C VAL A 41 1.21 10.05 2.99
N THR A 42 1.00 11.34 2.79
CA THR A 42 0.16 12.16 3.68
C THR A 42 -1.30 11.87 3.39
N ILE A 43 -2.03 11.35 4.38
CA ILE A 43 -3.45 11.02 4.26
C ILE A 43 -4.28 12.06 5.02
N SER A 44 -5.31 12.60 4.36
CA SER A 44 -6.33 13.41 5.03
C SER A 44 -7.47 12.49 5.50
N TYR A 45 -7.70 12.45 6.81
CA TYR A 45 -8.82 11.72 7.41
C TYR A 45 -9.16 12.33 8.78
N THR A 46 -10.35 12.04 9.28
CA THR A 46 -10.74 12.39 10.66
C THR A 46 -10.68 11.13 11.52
N PRO A 47 -9.73 11.04 12.47
CA PRO A 47 -9.66 9.93 13.41
C PRO A 47 -10.98 9.71 14.13
N ASP A 48 -11.25 8.45 14.45
CA ASP A 48 -12.38 8.00 15.26
C ASP A 48 -13.79 8.26 14.68
N SER A 49 -13.88 8.78 13.45
CA SER A 49 -15.14 9.01 12.73
C SER A 49 -15.12 8.48 11.29
N SER A 50 -13.97 8.59 10.61
CA SER A 50 -13.82 8.09 9.24
C SER A 50 -13.76 6.57 9.22
N LYS A 51 -14.58 5.95 8.38
CA LYS A 51 -14.62 4.48 8.18
C LYS A 51 -13.78 3.99 7.00
N TYR A 52 -13.17 4.94 6.29
CA TYR A 52 -12.32 4.72 5.13
C TYR A 52 -11.28 5.83 5.05
N ILE A 53 -10.26 5.58 4.24
CA ILE A 53 -9.35 6.59 3.73
C ILE A 53 -9.30 6.55 2.21
N ASP A 54 -8.99 7.69 1.61
CA ASP A 54 -8.66 7.78 0.19
C ASP A 54 -7.14 8.01 0.09
N ILE A 55 -6.44 7.11 -0.62
CA ILE A 55 -5.02 7.30 -0.92
C ILE A 55 -4.92 8.40 -1.99
N PRO A 56 -4.28 9.55 -1.71
CA PRO A 56 -4.14 10.60 -2.71
C PRO A 56 -3.23 10.12 -3.84
N GLU A 57 -3.53 10.56 -5.06
CA GLU A 57 -2.76 10.21 -6.27
C GLU A 57 -2.62 8.69 -6.47
N PHE A 58 -3.62 7.90 -6.06
CA PHE A 58 -3.59 6.47 -6.25
C PHE A 58 -3.51 6.10 -7.74
N SER A 59 -2.44 5.41 -8.10
CA SER A 59 -2.13 4.99 -9.47
C SER A 59 -1.38 3.66 -9.48
N GLU A 60 -1.32 3.03 -10.66
CA GLU A 60 -0.53 1.81 -10.91
C GLU A 60 0.99 2.07 -11.02
N GLU A 61 1.43 3.33 -11.00
CA GLU A 61 2.86 3.69 -10.95
C GLU A 61 3.51 3.31 -9.61
N TYR A 62 2.70 3.07 -8.59
CA TYR A 62 3.15 2.72 -7.26
C TYR A 62 2.50 1.44 -6.75
N ARG A 63 3.23 0.73 -5.88
CA ARG A 63 2.66 -0.21 -4.91
C ARG A 63 2.58 0.45 -3.53
N TYR A 64 1.67 -0.03 -2.68
CA TYR A 64 1.39 0.60 -1.38
C TYR A 64 1.39 -0.40 -0.22
N GLN A 65 1.79 0.08 0.96
CA GLN A 65 1.49 -0.55 2.24
C GLN A 65 0.55 0.36 3.01
N VAL A 66 -0.60 -0.17 3.41
CA VAL A 66 -1.63 0.58 4.14
C VAL A 66 -1.81 -0.05 5.51
N TRP A 67 -1.46 0.70 6.55
CA TRP A 67 -1.57 0.30 7.95
C TRP A 67 -2.75 1.03 8.59
N LEU A 68 -3.69 0.27 9.16
CA LEU A 68 -4.88 0.81 9.84
C LEU A 68 -5.02 0.21 11.23
N SER A 69 -5.49 1.02 12.18
CA SER A 69 -5.97 0.56 13.48
C SER A 69 -7.42 1.00 13.74
N PRO A 70 -8.22 0.19 14.47
CA PRO A 70 -9.59 0.54 14.84
C PRO A 70 -9.65 1.45 16.09
N THR A 71 -10.63 2.34 16.15
CA THR A 71 -10.89 3.23 17.31
C THR A 71 -11.00 2.52 18.64
N ASN A 72 -11.68 1.38 18.67
CA ASN A 72 -11.93 0.65 19.90
C ASN A 72 -10.67 -0.06 20.43
N ARG A 73 -9.63 -0.24 19.59
CA ARG A 73 -8.40 -0.97 19.93
C ARG A 73 -7.19 -0.35 19.24
N LYS A 74 -6.74 0.79 19.79
CA LYS A 74 -5.61 1.58 19.25
C LYS A 74 -4.27 0.83 19.17
N GLY A 75 -4.13 -0.29 19.89
CA GLY A 75 -2.94 -1.14 19.86
C GLY A 75 -2.98 -2.25 18.81
N ALA A 76 -4.13 -2.49 18.17
CA ALA A 76 -4.27 -3.49 17.11
C ALA A 76 -4.07 -2.81 15.76
N GLU A 77 -3.09 -3.27 14.97
CA GLU A 77 -2.80 -2.71 13.66
C GLU A 77 -2.69 -3.84 12.62
N GLY A 78 -3.28 -3.62 11.45
CA GLY A 78 -3.17 -4.51 10.30
C GLY A 78 -2.52 -3.81 9.12
N MET A 79 -1.88 -4.60 8.25
CA MET A 79 -1.20 -4.11 7.05
C MET A 79 -1.79 -4.75 5.80
N LEU A 80 -2.28 -3.90 4.89
CA LEU A 80 -2.69 -4.28 3.54
C LEU A 80 -1.57 -3.94 2.56
N TRP A 81 -1.06 -4.97 1.90
CA TRP A 81 -0.12 -4.85 0.78
C TRP A 81 -0.90 -4.73 -0.54
N LEU A 82 -0.70 -3.65 -1.27
CA LEU A 82 -1.37 -3.36 -2.54
C LEU A 82 -0.36 -3.39 -3.68
N GLU A 83 -0.54 -4.29 -4.64
CA GLU A 83 0.28 -4.37 -5.86
C GLU A 83 -0.57 -4.18 -7.11
N PRO A 84 -0.09 -3.42 -8.11
CA PRO A 84 -0.73 -3.34 -9.41
C PRO A 84 -0.65 -4.69 -10.14
N PRO A 85 -1.54 -4.95 -11.13
CA PRO A 85 -2.55 -4.03 -11.64
C PRO A 85 -3.73 -3.85 -10.69
N TYR A 86 -4.19 -2.61 -10.55
CA TYR A 86 -5.39 -2.28 -9.79
C TYR A 86 -6.54 -2.25 -10.80
N PHE A 87 -7.34 -3.32 -10.85
CA PHE A 87 -8.40 -3.52 -11.86
C PHE A 87 -9.08 -2.21 -12.31
N THR A 88 -8.98 -1.90 -13.60
CA THR A 88 -9.46 -0.67 -14.25
C THR A 88 -10.98 -0.60 -14.46
N GLY A 89 -11.71 -1.60 -13.97
CA GLY A 89 -13.15 -1.71 -14.18
C GLY A 89 -13.94 -0.70 -13.35
N THR A 90 -14.21 0.48 -13.90
CA THR A 90 -15.35 1.34 -13.51
C THR A 90 -16.69 0.72 -13.91
N LYS A 91 -16.85 -0.61 -13.81
CA LYS A 91 -18.21 -1.17 -13.81
C LYS A 91 -18.82 -0.69 -12.51
N GLU A 92 -19.95 0.02 -12.60
CA GLU A 92 -20.84 0.34 -11.49
C GLU A 92 -21.24 -0.95 -10.77
N ASN A 93 -20.33 -1.50 -9.98
CA ASN A 93 -20.64 -2.64 -9.17
C ASN A 93 -21.30 -2.04 -7.94
N LYS A 94 -22.64 -2.07 -7.93
CA LYS A 94 -23.45 -1.76 -6.73
C LYS A 94 -23.01 -2.57 -5.52
N THR A 95 -22.23 -3.62 -5.76
CA THR A 95 -21.44 -4.37 -4.78
C THR A 95 -19.99 -3.88 -4.84
N LEU A 96 -19.60 -3.09 -3.86
CA LEU A 96 -18.22 -2.81 -3.47
C LEU A 96 -17.44 -4.14 -3.49
N SER A 97 -16.73 -4.43 -4.59
CA SER A 97 -16.03 -5.70 -4.78
C SER A 97 -14.66 -5.55 -4.15
N LYS A 98 -14.35 -6.37 -3.15
CA LYS A 98 -13.02 -6.38 -2.52
C LYS A 98 -11.99 -6.77 -3.58
N HIS A 99 -11.08 -5.87 -3.91
CA HIS A 99 -10.04 -6.12 -4.92
C HIS A 99 -8.82 -6.79 -4.29
N GLN A 100 -8.31 -6.20 -3.21
CA GLN A 100 -7.23 -6.74 -2.40
C GLN A 100 -7.62 -6.52 -0.94
N ALA A 101 -7.39 -7.53 -0.09
CA ALA A 101 -7.75 -7.46 1.31
C ALA A 101 -6.78 -8.26 2.17
N THR A 102 -6.64 -7.82 3.40
CA THR A 102 -5.98 -8.56 4.48
C THR A 102 -6.94 -8.71 5.65
N CYS A 103 -6.65 -9.65 6.54
CA CYS A 103 -7.34 -9.80 7.81
C CYS A 103 -6.32 -9.85 8.93
N PHE A 104 -6.67 -9.27 10.07
CA PHE A 104 -5.88 -9.33 11.29
C PHE A 104 -6.80 -9.47 12.49
N ILE A 105 -6.26 -9.91 13.62
CA ILE A 105 -7.02 -10.17 14.84
C ILE A 105 -6.40 -9.34 15.94
N ASP A 106 -7.23 -8.67 16.73
CA ASP A 106 -6.76 -8.06 17.98
C ASP A 106 -6.43 -9.15 19.00
N ASP A 107 -5.23 -9.07 19.59
CA ASP A 107 -4.72 -10.09 20.49
C ASP A 107 -5.49 -10.18 21.82
N ILE A 108 -6.18 -9.11 22.23
CA ILE A 108 -6.94 -9.06 23.48
C ILE A 108 -8.30 -9.74 23.31
N ASP A 109 -9.11 -9.23 22.39
CA ASP A 109 -10.53 -9.59 22.28
C ASP A 109 -10.75 -10.76 21.32
N LYS A 110 -9.72 -11.08 20.54
CA LYS A 110 -9.80 -11.92 19.35
C LYS A 110 -10.83 -11.42 18.33
N THR A 111 -11.11 -10.11 18.33
CA THR A 111 -11.97 -9.49 17.32
C THR A 111 -11.26 -9.53 15.96
N PRO A 112 -11.86 -10.14 14.93
CA PRO A 112 -11.31 -10.13 13.58
C PRO A 112 -11.61 -8.79 12.90
N TYR A 113 -10.63 -8.28 12.15
CA TYR A 113 -10.74 -7.11 11.32
C TYR A 113 -10.30 -7.44 9.90
N SER A 114 -10.82 -6.70 8.93
CA SER A 114 -10.39 -6.76 7.54
C SER A 114 -10.09 -5.36 7.02
N ILE A 115 -8.97 -5.22 6.31
CA ILE A 115 -8.61 -4.03 5.56
C ILE A 115 -8.75 -4.38 4.08
N ALA A 116 -9.48 -3.59 3.31
CA ALA A 116 -9.68 -3.88 1.90
C ALA A 116 -9.69 -2.64 1.01
N LEU A 117 -9.06 -2.77 -0.16
CA LEU A 117 -9.19 -1.86 -1.29
C LEU A 117 -10.47 -2.21 -2.04
N TYR A 118 -11.35 -1.22 -2.20
CA TYR A 118 -12.69 -1.42 -2.72
C TYR A 118 -12.97 -0.74 -4.06
N SER A 119 -12.11 0.18 -4.50
CA SER A 119 -12.23 0.88 -5.77
C SER A 119 -10.87 1.13 -6.40
N ALA A 120 -10.86 1.32 -7.74
CA ALA A 120 -9.70 1.81 -8.48
C ALA A 120 -9.30 3.25 -8.10
N SER A 121 -10.07 3.93 -7.24
CA SER A 121 -9.76 5.28 -6.76
C SER A 121 -8.89 5.29 -5.50
N GLY A 122 -8.40 4.13 -5.03
CA GLY A 122 -7.54 4.05 -3.85
C GLY A 122 -8.30 4.13 -2.52
N ARG A 123 -9.61 3.85 -2.50
CA ARG A 123 -10.38 3.88 -1.26
C ARG A 123 -10.21 2.59 -0.47
N VAL A 124 -9.72 2.73 0.76
CA VAL A 124 -9.47 1.60 1.67
C VAL A 124 -10.39 1.69 2.88
N TYR A 125 -11.04 0.58 3.21
CA TYR A 125 -11.96 0.46 4.34
C TYR A 125 -11.39 -0.43 5.44
N LEU A 126 -11.79 -0.15 6.67
CA LEU A 126 -11.61 -1.03 7.83
C LEU A 126 -12.98 -1.60 8.23
N THR A 127 -13.06 -2.93 8.30
CA THR A 127 -14.31 -3.66 8.58
C THR A 127 -14.13 -4.53 9.81
N ASN A 128 -15.12 -4.52 10.71
CA ASN A 128 -15.24 -5.55 11.75
C ASN A 128 -15.66 -6.85 11.08
N GLY A 129 -14.81 -7.87 11.16
CA GLY A 129 -15.02 -9.17 10.51
C GLY A 129 -16.20 -9.95 11.08
N SER A 130 -16.57 -9.73 12.35
CA SER A 130 -17.70 -10.40 12.99
C SER A 130 -19.04 -9.80 12.58
N GLU A 131 -19.10 -8.47 12.46
CA GLU A 131 -20.34 -7.75 12.13
C GLU A 131 -20.52 -7.50 10.64
N GLY A 132 -19.43 -7.59 9.86
CA GLY A 132 -19.41 -7.17 8.45
C GLY A 132 -19.57 -5.65 8.25
N SER A 133 -19.51 -4.87 9.33
CA SER A 133 -19.75 -3.43 9.34
C SER A 133 -18.43 -2.66 9.21
N ASN A 134 -18.44 -1.57 8.44
CA ASN A 134 -17.29 -0.66 8.40
C ASN A 134 -17.22 0.13 9.71
N ILE A 135 -16.02 0.20 10.29
CA ILE A 135 -15.77 0.78 11.61
C ILE A 135 -14.83 1.99 11.54
N PRO A 136 -14.89 2.90 12.51
CA PRO A 136 -14.00 4.06 12.53
C PRO A 136 -12.53 3.67 12.70
N ILE A 137 -11.67 4.44 12.01
CA ILE A 137 -10.23 4.29 11.97
C ILE A 137 -9.60 5.21 13.03
N ASN A 138 -8.72 4.67 13.87
CA ASN A 138 -7.97 5.45 14.84
C ASN A 138 -6.71 6.08 14.24
N SER A 139 -5.85 5.24 13.67
CA SER A 139 -4.59 5.65 13.07
C SER A 139 -4.46 5.11 11.65
N VAL A 140 -3.69 5.86 10.85
CA VAL A 140 -3.36 5.52 9.47
C VAL A 140 -1.88 5.75 9.22
N TRP A 141 -1.25 4.82 8.52
CA TRP A 141 0.04 5.05 7.88
C TRP A 141 0.06 4.39 6.51
N VAL A 142 0.35 5.19 5.48
CA VAL A 142 0.51 4.71 4.10
C VAL A 142 1.94 4.94 3.63
N LEU A 143 2.55 3.91 3.05
CA LEU A 143 3.80 3.97 2.31
C LEU A 143 3.53 3.65 0.84
N ARG A 144 4.22 4.33 -0.08
CA ARG A 144 4.22 4.01 -1.52
C ARG A 144 5.63 3.75 -2.03
N GLN A 145 5.77 2.94 -3.07
CA GLN A 145 7.03 2.65 -3.74
C GLN A 145 6.79 2.56 -5.25
N GLU A 146 7.63 3.23 -6.04
CA GLU A 146 7.53 3.22 -7.51
C GLU A 146 7.84 1.81 -8.05
N VAL A 147 7.03 1.31 -8.99
CA VAL A 147 7.18 -0.02 -9.63
C VAL A 147 7.90 0.03 -10.97
#